data_AF-A0A4R4YHQ8-F1
#
_entry.id   AF-A0A4R4YHQ8-F1
#
_cell.length_a   1.000
_cell.length_b   1.000
_cell.length_c   1.000
_cell.angle_alpha   90.00
_cell.angle_beta   90.00
_cell.angle_gamma   90.00
#
_symmetry.space_group_name_H-M   'P 1'
#
loop_
_entity.id
_entity.type
_entity.pdbx_description
1 polymer ?
#
loop_
_entity_poly.entity_id
_entity_poly.type
_entity_poly.pdbx_seq_one_letter_code
_entity_poly.pdbx_strand_id
1 'polypeptide(L)'
;MSHMVWGLVLTLAASALTAPARAEPPVTLSAMTWNVCTGTNSLCPLYRASAVELAENIGRHALGAPIEPGVIFLQEFCTGATGTLELWLERRTGRSWTIGSWGLTSHDGTPYACHPDRLGRPRGAQSIAVAVAGERAAFETHP
;
A
#
# COMPACT_ATOMS: atom_id res chain seq x y z
N MET A 1 -58.49 59.42 22.60
CA MET A 1 -57.04 59.52 22.31
C MET A 1 -56.54 58.12 22.03
N SER A 2 -56.44 57.80 20.75
CA SER A 2 -55.84 56.57 20.21
C SER A 2 -54.37 56.48 20.62
N HIS A 3 -53.84 55.27 20.86
CA HIS A 3 -52.57 54.83 20.28
C HIS A 3 -52.45 53.30 20.40
N MET A 4 -52.67 52.69 19.23
CA MET A 4 -52.44 51.30 18.85
C MET A 4 -50.93 51.13 18.65
N VAL A 5 -50.26 50.28 19.43
CA VAL A 5 -48.85 49.94 19.20
C VAL A 5 -48.78 48.57 18.55
N TRP A 6 -48.61 48.58 17.23
CA TRP A 6 -48.25 47.42 16.43
C TRP A 6 -46.78 47.08 16.69
N GLY A 7 -46.53 46.01 17.44
CA GLY A 7 -45.21 45.38 17.53
C GLY A 7 -45.04 44.33 16.45
N LEU A 8 -44.54 44.75 15.28
CA LEU A 8 -44.13 43.84 14.21
C LEU A 8 -42.79 43.19 14.63
N VAL A 9 -42.83 41.96 15.16
CA VAL A 9 -41.60 41.18 15.36
C VAL A 9 -41.30 40.44 14.06
N LEU A 10 -40.35 40.98 13.29
CA LEU A 10 -39.76 40.30 12.14
C LEU A 10 -39.03 39.04 12.63
N THR A 11 -39.62 37.87 12.42
CA THR A 11 -38.92 36.59 12.44
C THR A 11 -37.94 36.55 11.26
N LEU A 12 -36.64 36.68 11.56
CA LEU A 12 -35.56 36.31 10.66
C LEU A 12 -35.64 34.80 10.38
N ALA A 13 -36.26 34.44 9.25
CA ALA A 13 -36.09 33.13 8.66
C ALA A 13 -34.64 33.03 8.15
N ALA A 14 -33.74 32.59 9.02
CA ALA A 14 -32.40 32.17 8.62
C ALA A 14 -32.55 30.89 7.79
N SER A 15 -32.72 31.07 6.49
CA SER A 15 -32.70 30.01 5.50
C SER A 15 -31.40 29.23 5.66
N ALA A 16 -31.51 27.98 6.12
CA ALA A 16 -30.46 26.99 6.08
C ALA A 16 -30.14 26.67 4.62
N LEU A 17 -29.34 27.51 3.98
CA LEU A 17 -28.63 27.18 2.75
C LEU A 17 -27.54 26.17 3.13
N THR A 18 -27.92 24.89 3.25
CA THR A 18 -26.95 23.80 3.13
C THR A 18 -26.30 23.94 1.76
N ALA A 19 -25.06 24.43 1.75
CA ALA A 19 -24.24 24.42 0.55
C ALA A 19 -24.22 22.98 0.00
N PRO A 20 -24.39 22.79 -1.33
CA PRO A 20 -24.27 21.45 -1.90
C PRO A 20 -22.90 20.90 -1.51
N ALA A 21 -22.90 19.70 -0.91
CA ALA A 21 -21.67 19.00 -0.60
C ALA A 21 -20.85 18.93 -1.89
N ARG A 22 -19.64 19.50 -1.86
CA ARG A 22 -18.73 19.45 -3.01
C ARG A 22 -18.42 17.98 -3.23
N ALA A 23 -18.90 17.42 -4.33
CA ALA A 23 -18.53 16.06 -4.72
C ALA A 23 -17.00 16.00 -4.81
N GLU A 24 -16.40 15.13 -4.00
CA GLU A 24 -14.97 14.87 -4.10
C GLU A 24 -14.67 14.30 -5.49
N PRO A 25 -13.59 14.76 -6.15
CA PRO A 25 -13.22 14.20 -7.43
C PRO A 25 -12.97 12.69 -7.29
N PRO A 26 -13.34 11.88 -8.29
CA PRO A 26 -13.12 10.44 -8.25
C PRO A 26 -11.64 10.13 -8.03
N VAL A 27 -11.34 9.34 -7.01
CA VAL A 27 -9.99 8.85 -6.74
C VAL A 27 -9.69 7.72 -7.72
N THR A 28 -8.73 7.92 -8.61
CA THR A 28 -8.25 6.86 -9.49
C THR A 28 -7.22 6.01 -8.74
N LEU A 29 -7.54 4.74 -8.50
CA LEU A 29 -6.62 3.78 -7.90
C LEU A 29 -6.06 2.85 -8.99
N SER A 30 -4.74 2.86 -9.16
CA SER A 30 -4.03 1.92 -10.02
C SER A 30 -3.34 0.87 -9.16
N ALA A 31 -3.55 -0.41 -9.49
CA ALA A 31 -2.96 -1.53 -8.77
C ALA A 31 -2.17 -2.45 -9.71
N MET A 32 -1.08 -3.01 -9.21
CA MET A 32 -0.30 -4.07 -9.85
C MET A 32 -0.32 -5.30 -8.96
N THR A 33 -0.41 -6.50 -9.54
CA THR A 33 -0.10 -7.74 -8.84
C THR A 33 1.03 -8.47 -9.55
N TRP A 34 1.93 -9.09 -8.79
CA TRP A 34 3.01 -9.89 -9.34
C TRP A 34 3.42 -11.04 -8.41
N ASN A 35 3.41 -12.27 -8.93
CA ASN A 35 4.15 -13.36 -8.30
C ASN A 35 5.64 -13.21 -8.63
N VAL A 36 6.42 -12.79 -7.64
CA VAL A 36 7.83 -12.42 -7.79
C VAL A 36 8.73 -13.65 -7.85
N CYS A 37 8.25 -14.83 -7.41
CA CYS A 37 9.00 -16.10 -7.49
C CYS A 37 10.38 -15.97 -6.80
N THR A 38 10.43 -15.58 -5.52
CA THR A 38 11.72 -15.27 -4.85
C THR A 38 12.16 -16.28 -3.80
N GLY A 39 11.22 -17.10 -3.32
CA GLY A 39 11.35 -17.86 -2.07
C GLY A 39 12.15 -19.14 -2.20
N THR A 40 11.57 -20.12 -2.87
CA THR A 40 11.96 -21.54 -2.70
C THR A 40 12.34 -22.25 -4.02
N ASN A 41 11.80 -21.81 -5.15
CA ASN A 41 12.02 -22.47 -6.44
C ASN A 41 13.31 -21.98 -7.13
N SER A 42 14.26 -22.89 -7.36
CA SER A 42 15.56 -22.59 -7.99
C SER A 42 15.49 -22.23 -9.46
N LEU A 43 14.36 -22.46 -10.13
CA LEU A 43 14.12 -22.07 -11.51
C LEU A 43 13.67 -20.60 -11.65
N CYS A 44 13.35 -19.93 -10.54
CA CYS A 44 12.94 -18.54 -10.59
C CYS A 44 14.14 -17.61 -10.87
N PRO A 45 13.98 -16.57 -11.71
CA PRO A 45 15.05 -15.59 -11.97
C PRO A 45 15.54 -14.85 -10.72
N LEU A 46 14.66 -14.66 -9.73
CA LEU A 46 14.96 -13.96 -8.49
C LEU A 46 15.28 -14.91 -7.32
N TYR A 47 15.55 -16.19 -7.62
CA TYR A 47 16.02 -17.16 -6.65
C TYR A 47 17.34 -16.70 -6.03
N ARG A 48 17.38 -16.66 -4.69
CA ARG A 48 18.54 -16.21 -3.88
C ARG A 48 19.02 -14.78 -4.16
N ALA A 49 18.21 -13.95 -4.81
CA ALA A 49 18.49 -12.53 -4.95
C ALA A 49 18.52 -11.86 -3.57
N SER A 50 19.51 -11.00 -3.34
CA SER A 50 19.62 -10.18 -2.14
C SER A 50 18.43 -9.22 -1.99
N ALA A 51 18.22 -8.66 -0.80
CA ALA A 51 17.17 -7.68 -0.58
C ALA A 51 17.26 -6.46 -1.52
N VAL A 52 18.49 -6.03 -1.84
CA VAL A 52 18.74 -4.90 -2.77
C VAL A 52 18.36 -5.29 -4.20
N GLU A 53 18.79 -6.46 -4.67
CA GLU A 53 18.43 -6.94 -6.02
C GLU A 53 16.92 -7.14 -6.15
N LEU A 54 16.24 -7.67 -5.12
CA LEU A 54 14.79 -7.80 -5.12
C LEU A 54 14.11 -6.43 -5.19
N ALA A 55 14.50 -5.50 -4.34
CA ALA A 55 13.94 -4.15 -4.33
C ALA A 55 14.10 -3.45 -5.68
N GLU A 56 15.28 -3.55 -6.30
CA GLU A 56 15.56 -2.95 -7.59
C GLU A 56 14.75 -3.59 -8.73
N ASN A 57 14.67 -4.92 -8.79
CA ASN A 57 13.91 -5.62 -9.84
C ASN A 57 12.41 -5.37 -9.71
N ILE A 58 11.87 -5.46 -8.50
CA ILE A 58 10.45 -5.18 -8.22
C ILE A 58 10.12 -3.73 -8.51
N GLY A 59 10.90 -2.80 -7.98
CA GLY A 59 10.65 -1.39 -8.18
C GLY A 59 10.77 -0.96 -9.65
N ARG A 60 11.74 -1.48 -10.41
CA ARG A 60 11.84 -1.23 -11.85
C ARG A 60 10.67 -1.82 -12.62
N HIS A 61 10.24 -3.04 -12.29
CA HIS A 61 9.09 -3.65 -12.96
C HIS A 61 7.82 -2.85 -12.70
N ALA A 62 7.56 -2.50 -11.43
CA ALA A 62 6.37 -1.77 -11.02
C ALA A 62 6.30 -0.34 -11.59
N LEU A 63 7.43 0.37 -11.65
CA LEU A 63 7.49 1.77 -12.10
C LEU A 63 7.86 1.92 -13.59
N GLY A 64 8.18 0.82 -14.27
CA GLY A 64 8.57 0.84 -15.68
C GLY A 64 7.42 0.64 -16.66
N ALA A 65 6.23 0.30 -16.16
CA ALA A 65 5.02 0.12 -16.97
C ALA A 65 4.34 1.47 -17.26
N PRO A 66 3.50 1.56 -18.31
CA PRO A 66 2.75 2.79 -18.63
C PRO A 66 1.81 3.26 -17.52
N ILE A 67 1.48 2.37 -16.59
CA ILE A 67 0.65 2.65 -15.42
C ILE A 67 1.56 2.65 -14.21
N GLU A 68 1.69 3.79 -13.55
CA GLU A 68 2.36 3.88 -12.25
C GLU A 68 1.37 3.44 -11.15
N PRO A 69 1.55 2.26 -10.53
CA PRO A 69 0.62 1.77 -9.54
C PRO A 69 0.72 2.58 -8.24
N GLY A 70 -0.43 2.89 -7.64
CA GLY A 70 -0.51 3.35 -6.26
C GLY A 70 -0.53 2.22 -5.24
N VAL A 71 -0.81 0.99 -5.69
CA VAL A 71 -0.81 -0.22 -4.85
C VAL A 71 -0.12 -1.37 -5.59
N ILE A 72 0.76 -2.10 -4.90
CA ILE A 72 1.48 -3.24 -5.44
C ILE A 72 1.24 -4.46 -4.55
N PHE A 73 0.68 -5.52 -5.12
CA PHE A 73 0.49 -6.82 -4.47
C PHE A 73 1.57 -7.80 -4.95
N LEU A 74 2.32 -8.40 -4.02
CA LEU A 74 3.41 -9.31 -4.33
C LEU A 74 3.12 -10.68 -3.74
N GLN A 75 3.17 -11.72 -4.57
CA GLN A 75 3.17 -13.12 -4.14
C GLN A 75 4.59 -13.69 -4.19
N GLU A 76 4.85 -14.69 -3.36
CA GLU A 76 6.18 -15.32 -3.24
C GLU A 76 7.31 -14.34 -2.94
N PHE A 77 7.01 -13.31 -2.16
CA PHE A 77 7.97 -12.31 -1.68
C PHE A 77 8.70 -12.83 -0.44
N CYS A 78 9.95 -12.43 -0.23
CA CYS A 78 10.71 -12.77 0.96
C CYS A 78 10.69 -11.61 1.96
N THR A 79 10.14 -11.83 3.17
CA THR A 79 9.92 -10.77 4.18
C THR A 79 11.18 -9.98 4.53
N GLY A 80 12.37 -10.58 4.41
CA GLY A 80 13.66 -9.92 4.65
C GLY A 80 13.95 -8.74 3.71
N ALA A 81 13.19 -8.56 2.63
CA ALA A 81 13.34 -7.44 1.70
C ALA A 81 12.32 -6.30 1.93
N THR A 82 11.37 -6.41 2.86
CA THR A 82 10.27 -5.43 3.05
C THR A 82 10.77 -4.00 3.17
N GLY A 83 11.61 -3.70 4.17
CA GLY A 83 12.12 -2.33 4.37
C GLY A 83 13.06 -1.86 3.25
N THR A 84 13.73 -2.79 2.55
CA THR A 84 14.61 -2.42 1.43
C THR A 84 13.79 -2.01 0.21
N LEU A 85 12.69 -2.71 -0.07
CA LEU A 85 11.76 -2.36 -1.14
C LEU A 85 11.06 -1.03 -0.84
N GLU A 86 10.59 -0.82 0.39
CA GLU A 86 9.95 0.43 0.82
C GLU A 86 10.88 1.62 0.55
N LEU A 87 12.09 1.59 1.11
CA LEU A 87 13.06 2.65 0.93
C LEU A 87 13.49 2.83 -0.54
N TRP A 88 13.52 1.76 -1.34
CA TRP A 88 13.79 1.86 -2.76
C TRP A 88 12.68 2.61 -3.50
N LEU A 89 11.41 2.25 -3.26
CA LEU A 89 10.25 2.91 -3.88
C LEU A 89 10.16 4.38 -3.49
N GLU A 90 10.40 4.70 -2.21
CA GLU A 90 10.41 6.08 -1.71
C GLU A 90 11.47 6.93 -2.40
N ARG A 91 12.70 6.44 -2.45
CA ARG A 91 13.79 7.16 -3.14
C ARG A 91 13.53 7.35 -4.62
N ARG A 92 12.89 6.36 -5.28
CA ARG A 92 12.70 6.40 -6.73
C ARG A 92 11.52 7.27 -7.17
N THR A 93 10.49 7.36 -6.34
CA THR A 93 9.24 8.07 -6.63
C THR A 93 9.15 9.44 -5.96
N GLY A 94 9.93 9.69 -4.91
CA GLY A 94 9.81 10.90 -4.08
C GLY A 94 8.52 10.94 -3.24
N ARG A 95 7.80 9.82 -3.15
CA ARG A 95 6.55 9.65 -2.39
C ARG A 95 6.81 8.73 -1.21
N SER A 96 6.05 8.89 -0.12
CA SER A 96 6.04 7.90 0.96
C SER A 96 5.41 6.60 0.48
N TRP A 97 5.93 5.49 1.00
CA TRP A 97 5.37 4.15 0.79
C TRP A 97 5.21 3.46 2.14
N THR A 98 4.23 2.58 2.24
CA THR A 98 4.08 1.68 3.37
C THR A 98 3.94 0.27 2.86
N ILE A 99 4.75 -0.65 3.37
CA ILE A 99 4.72 -2.07 2.98
C ILE A 99 4.36 -2.97 4.15
N GLY A 100 3.27 -3.70 4.01
CA GLY A 100 2.94 -4.86 4.86
C GLY A 100 3.43 -6.15 4.21
N SER A 101 4.00 -7.07 4.99
CA SER A 101 4.31 -8.43 4.53
C SER A 101 3.89 -9.48 5.55
N TRP A 102 3.28 -10.57 5.07
CA TRP A 102 2.72 -11.64 5.87
C TRP A 102 3.34 -12.96 5.49
N GLY A 103 4.22 -13.45 6.36
CA GLY A 103 4.92 -14.72 6.18
C GLY A 103 3.95 -15.90 6.18
N LEU A 104 4.12 -16.79 5.21
CA LEU A 104 3.42 -18.06 5.15
C LEU A 104 4.00 -19.00 6.21
N THR A 105 3.11 -19.73 6.87
CA THR A 105 3.46 -20.78 7.83
C THR A 105 2.78 -22.08 7.44
N SER A 106 3.41 -23.21 7.72
CA SER A 106 2.77 -24.52 7.66
C SER A 106 1.75 -24.67 8.78
N HIS A 107 0.96 -25.75 8.73
CA HIS A 107 -0.08 -26.04 9.71
C HIS A 107 0.41 -26.06 11.17
N ASP A 108 1.67 -26.44 11.40
CA ASP A 108 2.33 -26.44 12.71
C ASP A 108 2.88 -25.06 13.14
N GLY A 109 2.68 -24.02 12.33
CA GLY A 109 3.18 -22.67 12.56
C GLY A 109 4.62 -22.44 12.10
N THR A 110 5.29 -23.45 11.53
CA THR A 110 6.67 -23.29 11.03
C THR A 110 6.69 -22.36 9.81
N PRO A 111 7.53 -21.31 9.76
CA PRO A 111 7.61 -20.44 8.59
C PRO A 111 8.12 -21.17 7.35
N TYR A 112 7.52 -20.89 6.18
CA TYR A 112 8.11 -21.27 4.89
C TYR A 112 9.32 -20.39 4.62
N ALA A 113 10.50 -20.82 5.08
CA ALA A 113 11.72 -20.04 4.94
C ALA A 113 12.11 -19.84 3.48
N CYS A 114 12.42 -18.60 3.11
CA CYS A 114 13.12 -18.33 1.86
C CYS A 114 14.53 -18.91 1.91
N HIS A 115 15.00 -19.48 0.79
CA HIS A 115 16.40 -19.87 0.70
C HIS A 115 17.31 -18.66 0.92
N PRO A 116 18.45 -18.83 1.64
CA PRO A 116 19.41 -17.76 1.85
C PRO A 116 19.90 -17.16 0.53
N ASP A 117 20.29 -15.89 0.56
CA ASP A 117 20.84 -15.25 -0.63
C ASP A 117 22.17 -15.89 -1.08
N ARG A 118 22.76 -15.40 -2.17
CA ARG A 118 24.02 -15.92 -2.70
C ARG A 118 25.20 -15.84 -1.72
N LEU A 119 25.12 -14.95 -0.73
CA LEU A 119 26.12 -14.78 0.34
C LEU A 119 25.76 -15.55 1.63
N GLY A 120 24.67 -16.33 1.61
CA GLY A 120 24.21 -17.10 2.77
C GLY A 120 23.41 -16.28 3.79
N ARG A 121 23.05 -15.02 3.47
CA ARG A 121 22.26 -14.18 4.38
C ARG A 121 20.80 -14.64 4.42
N PRO A 122 20.16 -14.63 5.60
CA PRO A 122 18.75 -14.98 5.72
C PRO A 122 17.87 -13.98 4.96
N ARG A 123 16.79 -14.49 4.35
CA ARG A 123 15.82 -13.68 3.58
C ARG A 123 14.42 -13.67 4.20
N GLY A 124 14.27 -14.20 5.41
CA GLY A 124 12.98 -14.31 6.09
C GLY A 124 12.11 -15.44 5.52
N ALA A 125 10.80 -15.25 5.57
CA ALA A 125 9.82 -16.23 5.09
C ALA A 125 9.23 -15.82 3.74
N GLN A 126 8.81 -16.80 2.96
CA GLN A 126 7.94 -16.59 1.81
C GLN A 126 6.64 -15.98 2.29
N SER A 127 6.13 -14.98 1.56
CA SER A 127 5.05 -14.12 2.03
C SER A 127 4.21 -13.57 0.89
N ILE A 128 3.04 -13.06 1.26
CA ILE A 128 2.33 -12.03 0.51
C ILE A 128 2.81 -10.67 1.02
N ALA A 129 3.03 -9.71 0.14
CA ALA A 129 3.31 -8.34 0.52
C ALA A 129 2.41 -7.35 -0.24
N VAL A 130 2.05 -6.25 0.42
CA VAL A 130 1.26 -5.15 -0.15
C VAL A 130 2.01 -3.85 0.11
N ALA A 131 2.37 -3.15 -0.97
CA ALA A 131 2.96 -1.83 -0.90
C ALA A 131 1.94 -0.78 -1.36
N VAL A 132 1.76 0.27 -0.58
CA VAL A 132 0.80 1.36 -0.85
C VAL A 132 1.55 2.68 -0.88
N ALA A 133 1.33 3.48 -1.91
CA ALA A 133 1.91 4.80 -2.08
C ALA A 133 0.99 5.89 -1.50
N GLY A 134 1.53 6.80 -0.69
CA GLY A 134 0.78 7.88 -0.06
C GLY A 134 1.05 7.98 1.44
N GLU A 135 0.22 8.77 2.14
CA GLU A 135 0.26 8.86 3.60
C GLU A 135 0.12 7.47 4.24
N ARG A 136 0.75 7.25 5.41
CA ARG A 136 0.87 5.94 6.08
C ARG A 136 -0.38 5.07 5.91
N ALA A 137 -0.22 3.91 5.28
CA ALA A 137 -1.30 2.94 5.15
C ALA A 137 -1.45 2.10 6.43
N ALA A 138 -2.69 1.77 6.79
CA ALA A 138 -3.00 0.75 7.79
C ALA A 138 -3.40 -0.54 7.07
N PHE A 139 -2.99 -1.70 7.63
CA PHE A 139 -3.33 -3.00 7.08
C PHE A 139 -4.10 -3.82 8.11
N GLU A 140 -5.16 -4.48 7.67
CA GLU A 140 -5.97 -5.40 8.46
C GLU A 140 -6.00 -6.76 7.78
N THR A 141 -5.94 -7.83 8.57
CA THR A 141 -6.11 -9.20 8.08
C THR A 141 -7.38 -9.78 8.63
N HIS A 142 -8.17 -10.41 7.77
CA HIS A 142 -9.43 -11.06 8.12
C HIS A 142 -9.30 -12.59 8.02
N PRO A 143 -9.98 -13.36 8.89
CA PRO A 143 -10.02 -14.81 8.85
C PRO A 143 -10.86 -15.36 7.69
#